data_AF-A0A0V0YZX8-F1
#
_entry.id   AF-A0A0V0YZX8-F1
#
_cell.length_a   1.000
_cell.length_b   1.000
_cell.length_c   1.000
_cell.angle_alpha   90.00
_cell.angle_beta   90.00
_cell.angle_gamma   90.00
#
_symmetry.space_group_name_H-M   'P 1'
#
loop_
_entity.id
_entity.type
_entity.pdbx_description
1 polymer ?
#
loop_
_entity_poly.entity_id
_entity_poly.type
_entity_poly.pdbx_seq_one_letter_code
_entity_poly.pdbx_strand_id
1 'polypeptide(L)' 'MSPKERITNVKKLGLCFLCLKKGHLATTCKAKLRCRVKECSKRHHPLIHLNQEKRSRHIASISPC' A
#
# COMPACT_ATOMS: atom_id res chain seq x y z
N MET A 1 8.88 11.79 -6.24
CA MET A 1 9.34 10.42 -5.93
C MET A 1 8.80 9.48 -6.97
N SER A 2 9.71 8.88 -7.72
CA SER A 2 9.34 7.91 -8.74
C SER A 2 8.84 6.62 -8.11
N PRO A 3 7.93 5.92 -8.79
CA PRO A 3 7.55 4.54 -8.53
C PRO A 3 8.62 3.59 -7.95
N LYS A 4 9.74 3.51 -8.66
CA LYS A 4 10.88 2.67 -8.31
C LYS A 4 11.49 3.11 -6.98
N GLU A 5 11.58 4.42 -6.73
CA GLU A 5 12.13 4.94 -5.48
C GLU A 5 11.29 4.54 -4.27
N ARG A 6 9.95 4.48 -4.39
CA ARG A 6 9.10 4.04 -3.27
C ARG A 6 9.38 2.59 -2.89
N ILE A 7 9.50 1.71 -3.88
CA ILE A 7 9.83 0.29 -3.66
C ILE A 7 11.24 0.17 -3.06
N THR A 8 12.20 0.92 -3.61
CA THR A 8 13.57 0.97 -3.09
C THR A 8 13.60 1.47 -1.65
N ASN A 9 12.82 2.50 -1.32
CA ASN A 9 12.74 3.04 0.04
C ASN A 9 12.09 2.04 1.00
N VAL A 10 11.03 1.35 0.60
CA VAL A 10 10.41 0.29 1.42
C VAL A 10 11.41 -0.84 1.68
N LYS A 11 12.18 -1.26 0.67
CA LYS A 11 13.28 -2.23 0.84
C LYS A 11 14.38 -1.70 1.75
N LYS A 12 14.88 -0.50 1.48
CA LYS A 12 16.00 0.14 2.18
C LYS A 12 15.67 0.41 3.65
N LEU A 13 14.43 0.77 3.93
CA LEU A 13 13.93 1.06 5.29
C LEU A 13 13.45 -0.20 6.03
N GLY A 14 13.44 -1.38 5.38
CA GLY A 14 12.97 -2.62 5.97
C GLY A 14 11.48 -2.58 6.36
N LEU A 15 10.67 -1.90 5.55
CA LEU A 15 9.23 -1.74 5.80
C LEU A 15 8.46 -2.92 5.22
N CYS A 16 7.40 -3.33 5.91
CA CYS A 16 6.46 -4.30 5.41
C CYS A 16 5.78 -3.77 4.13
N PHE A 17 5.87 -4.51 3.02
CA PHE A 17 5.20 -4.14 1.77
C PHE A 17 3.69 -4.07 1.88
N LEU A 18 3.10 -4.65 2.92
CA LEU A 18 1.67 -4.87 3.09
C LEU A 18 1.01 -3.76 3.92
N CYS A 19 1.70 -3.26 4.94
CA CYS A 19 1.20 -2.22 5.86
C CYS A 19 2.15 -1.02 6.04
N LEU A 20 3.32 -1.02 5.38
CA LEU A 20 4.35 0.01 5.47
C LEU A 20 4.86 0.28 6.90
N LYS A 21 4.75 -0.71 7.81
CA LYS A 21 5.34 -0.65 9.16
C LYS A 21 6.66 -1.42 9.24
N LYS A 22 7.55 -0.98 10.13
CA LYS A 22 8.78 -1.71 10.47
C LYS A 22 8.49 -2.87 11.43
N GLY A 23 9.44 -3.80 11.53
CA GLY A 23 9.43 -4.89 12.53
C GLY A 23 8.78 -6.19 12.06
N HIS A 24 8.24 -6.26 10.84
CA HIS A 24 7.75 -7.49 10.24
C HIS A 24 7.75 -7.42 8.71
N LEU A 25 7.65 -8.57 8.07
CA LEU A 25 7.57 -8.70 6.61
C LEU A 25 6.13 -8.95 6.17
N ALA A 26 5.86 -8.81 4.87
CA ALA A 26 4.55 -9.09 4.30
C ALA A 26 4.09 -10.53 4.54
N THR A 27 5.02 -11.47 4.66
CA THR A 27 4.76 -12.89 4.96
C THR A 27 4.31 -13.12 6.41
N THR A 28 4.82 -12.31 7.36
CA THR A 28 4.50 -12.40 8.79
C THR A 28 3.50 -11.33 9.25
N CYS A 29 3.03 -10.50 8.31
CA CYS A 29 2.05 -9.46 8.60
C CYS A 29 0.71 -10.09 8.95
N LYS A 30 0.18 -9.74 10.13
CA LYS A 30 -1.17 -10.15 10.57
C LYS A 30 -2.29 -9.56 9.71
N ALA A 31 -1.99 -8.52 8.92
CA ALA A 31 -2.97 -7.91 8.03
C ALA A 31 -3.29 -8.85 6.86
N LYS A 32 -4.57 -9.22 6.72
CA LYS A 32 -5.08 -10.03 5.60
C LYS A 32 -5.34 -9.19 4.34
N LEU A 33 -4.66 -8.05 4.18
CA LEU A 33 -4.85 -7.16 3.05
C LEU A 33 -4.27 -7.81 1.80
N ARG A 34 -5.13 -8.01 0.80
CA ARG A 34 -4.73 -8.34 -0.57
C ARG A 34 -4.89 -7.10 -1.42
N CYS A 35 -3.96 -6.89 -2.34
CA CYS A 35 -4.13 -5.83 -3.30
C CYS A 35 -5.40 -6.09 -4.13
N ARG A 36 -6.16 -5.04 -4.39
CA ARG A 36 -7.39 -5.06 -5.20
C ARG A 36 -7.22 -4.31 -6.52
N VAL A 37 -5.98 -3.97 -6.89
CA VAL A 37 -5.69 -3.33 -8.17
C VAL A 37 -5.95 -4.34 -9.28
N LYS A 38 -6.57 -3.89 -10.38
CA LYS A 38 -6.78 -4.73 -11.57
C LYS A 38 -5.42 -5.30 -12.01
N GLU A 39 -5.40 -6.59 -12.30
CA GLU A 39 -4.17 -7.35 -12.63
C GLU A 39 -3.14 -7.45 -11.48
N CYS A 40 -3.54 -7.21 -10.23
CA CYS A 40 -2.69 -7.50 -9.08
C CYS A 40 -3.35 -8.28 -7.97
N SER A 41 -2.99 -9.56 -7.89
CA SER A 41 -3.44 -10.48 -6.84
C SER A 41 -2.39 -10.67 -5.72
N LYS A 42 -1.42 -9.75 -5.61
CA LYS A 42 -0.31 -9.85 -4.65
C LYS A 42 -0.66 -9.26 -3.27
N ARG A 43 0.09 -9.69 -2.25
CA ARG A 43 -0.04 -9.22 -0.87
C ARG A 43 0.87 -8.02 -0.61
N HIS A 44 0.42 -6.84 -1.01
CA HIS A 44 1.10 -5.58 -0.72
C HIS A 44 0.11 -4.41 -0.62
N HIS A 45 0.61 -3.28 -0.13
CA HIS A 45 -0.13 -2.06 0.09
C HIS A 45 -0.44 -1.38 -1.26
N PRO A 46 -1.67 -0.92 -1.52
CA PRO A 46 -2.06 -0.30 -2.79
C PRO A 46 -1.16 0.88 -3.21
N LEU A 47 -0.57 1.61 -2.25
CA LEU A 47 0.38 2.70 -2.53
C LEU A 47 1.67 2.26 -3.24
N ILE A 48 1.96 0.97 -3.26
CA ILE A 48 3.06 0.38 -4.05
C ILE A 48 2.69 0.34 -5.55
N HIS A 49 1.40 0.31 -5.90
CA HIS A 49 0.97 0.42 -7.28
C HIS A 49 1.14 1.83 -7.82
N LEU A 50 1.59 1.86 -9.06
CA LEU A 50 2.04 3.03 -9.79
C LEU A 50 1.00 3.48 -10.80
N ASN A 51 -0.20 2.92 -10.74
CA ASN A 51 -1.29 3.35 -11.60
C ASN A 51 -1.68 4.74 -11.13
N GLN A 52 -0.98 5.72 -11.71
CA GLN A 52 -1.49 7.05 -11.92
C GLN A 52 -2.95 6.92 -12.40
N GLU A 53 -3.74 7.94 -12.09
CA GLU A 53 -5.08 8.15 -12.63
C GLU A 53 -6.22 7.53 -11.79
N LYS A 54 -6.70 8.39 -10.87
CA LYS A 54 -8.07 8.47 -10.33
C LYS A 54 -8.50 7.44 -9.27
N ARG A 55 -8.10 7.69 -8.02
CA ARG A 55 -9.01 7.51 -6.87
C ARG A 55 -8.70 8.50 -5.74
N SER A 56 -8.64 9.79 -6.07
CA SER A 56 -9.31 10.73 -5.17
C SER A 56 -10.80 10.45 -5.29
N ARG A 57 -11.52 10.47 -4.17
CA ARG A 57 -12.96 10.18 -3.99
C ARG A 57 -13.28 8.70 -3.70
N HIS A 58 -13.24 8.33 -2.41
CA HIS A 58 -14.44 8.37 -1.55
C HIS A 58 -14.02 8.06 -0.10
N ILE A 59 -14.06 9.06 0.80
CA ILE A 59 -15.15 9.48 1.71
C ILE A 59 -14.96 8.82 3.09
N ALA A 60 -14.72 9.67 4.11
CA ALA A 60 -15.45 9.68 5.38
C ALA A 60 -14.76 10.62 6.38
N SER A 61 -14.83 11.93 6.15
CA SER A 61 -14.91 12.88 7.27
C SER A 61 -16.40 13.09 7.51
N ILE A 62 -16.90 12.41 8.53
CA ILE A 62 -18.26 12.52 9.05
C ILE A 62 -18.43 13.93 9.64
N SER A 63 -19.54 14.60 9.34
CA SER A 63 -20.27 15.44 10.30
C SER A 63 -21.74 15.49 9.89
N PRO A 64 -22.68 14.94 10.69
CA PRO A 64 -24.10 15.19 10.53
C PRO A 64 -24.43 16.62 10.98
N CYS A 65 -25.30 17.30 10.23
CA CYS A 65 -26.06 18.46 10.71
C CYS A 65 -27.46 17.98 11.12
#